data_AF-A0A959NU99-F1
#
_entry.id   AF-A0A959NU99-F1
#
_cell.length_a   1.000
_cell.length_b   1.000
_cell.length_c   1.000
_cell.angle_alpha   90.00
_cell.angle_beta   90.00
_cell.angle_gamma   90.00
#
_symmetry.space_group_name_H-M   'P 1'
#
loop_
_entity.id
_entity.type
_entity.pdbx_description
1 polymer ?
#
loop_
_entity_poly.entity_id
_entity_poly.type
_entity_poly.pdbx_seq_one_letter_code
_entity_poly.pdbx_strand_id
1 'polypeptide(L)'
;MNLLIESNDLTYFETYTGAVRYAKEQILNRGYEIDEDEWESEITFGPGKPGGDMPQIYKGEIPITRHKITLYKNGKKQRKMAHIIVAYVGYGKSDYELTFYIS
;
A
#
# COMPACT_ATOMS: atom_id res chain seq x y z
N MET A 1 22.06 9.31 13.43
CA MET A 1 20.60 9.10 13.46
C MET A 1 20.32 7.91 12.56
N ASN A 2 20.28 6.70 13.12
CA ASN A 2 20.00 5.49 12.35
C ASN A 2 18.49 5.38 12.19
N LEU A 3 17.98 5.67 10.99
CA LEU A 3 16.70 5.11 10.57
C LEU A 3 16.91 3.61 10.44
N LEU A 4 16.52 2.85 11.46
CA LEU A 4 16.22 1.44 11.29
C LEU A 4 14.96 1.38 10.43
N ILE A 5 15.16 1.33 9.12
CA ILE A 5 14.13 0.88 8.18
C ILE A 5 13.98 -0.62 8.48
N GLU A 6 13.13 -0.95 9.45
CA GLU A 6 12.73 -2.34 9.69
C GLU A 6 12.00 -2.82 8.43
N SER A 7 12.76 -3.55 7.61
CA SER A 7 12.32 -4.31 6.45
C SER A 7 11.72 -3.47 5.31
N ASN A 8 12.60 -2.93 4.45
CA ASN A 8 12.19 -2.51 3.10
C ASN A 8 12.01 -3.78 2.23
N ASP A 9 11.05 -4.62 2.59
CA ASP A 9 10.67 -5.81 1.82
C ASP A 9 9.90 -5.35 0.58
N LEU A 10 10.66 -4.84 -0.40
CA LEU A 10 10.15 -4.60 -1.75
C LEU A 10 9.55 -5.91 -2.25
N THR A 11 8.22 -5.95 -2.30
CA THR A 11 7.47 -7.14 -2.65
C THR A 11 6.73 -6.87 -3.95
N TYR A 12 6.88 -7.78 -4.90
CA TYR A 12 6.32 -7.64 -6.24
C TYR A 12 5.08 -8.51 -6.40
N PHE A 13 4.07 -7.99 -7.09
CA PHE A 13 2.78 -8.63 -7.27
C PHE A 13 2.32 -8.55 -8.73
N GLU A 14 1.58 -9.57 -9.17
CA GLU A 14 0.96 -9.57 -10.50
C GLU A 14 -0.21 -8.57 -10.58
N THR A 15 -0.85 -8.26 -9.45
CA THR A 15 -2.01 -7.37 -9.38
C THR A 15 -1.92 -6.38 -8.23
N TYR A 16 -2.49 -5.19 -8.44
CA TYR A 16 -2.68 -4.19 -7.37
C TYR A 16 -3.45 -4.77 -6.19
N THR A 17 -4.51 -5.53 -6.46
CA THR A 17 -5.30 -6.21 -5.42
C THR A 17 -4.46 -7.18 -4.59
N GLY A 18 -3.54 -7.92 -5.21
CA GLY A 18 -2.59 -8.78 -4.51
C GLY A 18 -1.68 -7.98 -3.56
N ALA A 19 -1.14 -6.86 -4.04
CA ALA A 19 -0.29 -5.98 -3.23
C ALA A 19 -1.01 -5.42 -2.00
N VAL A 20 -2.22 -4.86 -2.17
CA VAL A 20 -2.95 -4.26 -1.05
C VAL A 20 -3.48 -5.32 -0.07
N ARG A 21 -3.84 -6.52 -0.55
CA ARG A 21 -4.22 -7.64 0.34
C ARG A 21 -3.06 -8.10 1.20
N TYR A 22 -1.86 -8.23 0.61
CA TYR A 22 -0.66 -8.55 1.38
C TYR A 22 -0.37 -7.47 2.43
N ALA A 23 -0.50 -6.18 2.09
CA ALA A 23 -0.34 -5.11 3.07
C ALA A 23 -1.34 -5.23 4.24
N LYS A 24 -2.62 -5.54 3.95
CA LYS A 24 -3.64 -5.82 4.98
C LYS A 24 -3.22 -6.96 5.90
N GLU A 25 -2.76 -8.07 5.35
CA GLU A 25 -2.27 -9.22 6.13
C GLU A 25 -1.08 -8.83 7.02
N GLN A 26 -0.14 -8.03 6.52
CA GLN A 26 0.98 -7.55 7.33
C GLN A 26 0.53 -6.64 8.49
N ILE A 27 -0.49 -5.80 8.29
CA ILE A 27 -1.09 -4.98 9.36
C ILE A 27 -1.67 -5.90 10.46
N LEU A 28 -2.48 -6.89 10.06
CA LEU A 28 -3.13 -7.84 10.97
C LEU A 28 -2.11 -8.71 11.72
N ASN A 29 -1.09 -9.22 11.03
CA ASN A 29 -0.01 -10.02 11.62
C ASN A 29 0.81 -9.23 12.67
N ARG A 30 0.88 -7.90 12.53
CA ARG A 30 1.51 -7.01 13.50
C ARG A 30 0.59 -6.65 14.69
N GLY A 31 -0.61 -7.21 14.73
CA GLY A 31 -1.59 -7.05 15.82
C GLY A 31 -2.29 -5.70 15.81
N TYR A 32 -2.47 -5.10 14.64
CA TYR A 32 -3.34 -3.94 14.44
C TYR A 32 -4.67 -4.36 13.81
N GLU A 33 -5.67 -3.53 14.05
CA GLU A 33 -6.98 -3.56 13.43
C GLU A 33 -7.07 -2.40 12.43
N ILE A 34 -7.94 -2.54 11.42
CA ILE A 34 -8.28 -1.48 10.48
C ILE A 34 -9.80 -1.26 10.48
N ASP A 35 -10.21 -0.09 10.05
CA ASP A 35 -11.61 0.21 9.73
C ASP A 35 -11.90 -0.30 8.30
N GLU A 36 -12.90 -1.18 8.16
CA GLU A 36 -13.25 -1.78 6.86
C GLU A 36 -13.90 -0.75 5.91
N ASP A 37 -14.63 0.23 6.44
CA ASP A 37 -15.24 1.29 5.62
C ASP A 37 -14.15 2.26 5.10
N GLU A 38 -13.16 2.59 5.93
CA GLU A 38 -11.95 3.33 5.51
C GLU A 38 -11.19 2.53 4.45
N TRP A 39 -11.02 1.22 4.64
CA TRP A 39 -10.36 0.35 3.68
C TRP A 39 -11.09 0.34 2.34
N GLU A 40 -12.41 0.15 2.33
CA GLU A 40 -13.20 0.14 1.11
C GLU A 40 -13.12 1.48 0.37
N SER A 41 -13.32 2.59 1.09
CA SER A 41 -13.29 3.93 0.50
C SER A 41 -11.92 4.35 -0.04
N GLU A 42 -10.81 4.00 0.63
CA GLU A 42 -9.46 4.40 0.22
C GLU A 42 -8.81 3.44 -0.79
N ILE A 43 -9.04 2.12 -0.65
CA ILE A 43 -8.35 1.09 -1.44
C ILE A 43 -9.23 0.56 -2.57
N THR A 44 -10.50 0.26 -2.28
CA THR A 44 -11.40 -0.40 -3.25
C THR A 44 -12.02 0.61 -4.21
N PHE A 45 -12.53 1.73 -3.66
CA PHE A 45 -13.20 2.79 -4.41
C PHE A 45 -12.39 4.08 -4.54
N GLY A 46 -11.23 4.16 -3.90
CA GLY A 46 -10.41 5.36 -3.82
C GLY A 46 -9.67 5.68 -5.14
N PRO A 47 -8.52 6.40 -5.09
CA PRO A 47 -7.80 6.85 -6.29
C PRO A 47 -7.38 5.71 -7.25
N GLY A 48 -7.54 4.46 -6.81
CA GLY A 48 -7.50 3.29 -7.65
C GLY A 48 -6.08 2.85 -7.99
N LYS A 49 -6.01 1.90 -8.91
CA LYS A 49 -4.76 1.30 -9.38
C LYS A 49 -3.80 2.38 -9.92
N PRO A 50 -2.50 2.33 -9.58
CA PRO A 50 -1.50 3.25 -10.14
C PRO A 50 -1.55 3.20 -11.66
N GLY A 51 -1.70 4.37 -12.28
CA GLY A 51 -1.75 4.51 -13.73
C GLY A 51 -3.15 4.67 -14.34
N GLY A 52 -4.27 4.40 -13.65
CA GLY A 52 -5.63 4.60 -14.19
C GLY A 52 -5.79 4.16 -15.66
N ASP A 53 -6.40 5.01 -16.51
CA ASP A 53 -6.43 4.91 -17.99
C ASP A 53 -5.27 5.69 -18.68
N MET A 54 -4.15 5.84 -17.96
CA MET A 54 -2.78 6.30 -18.32
C MET A 54 -2.54 7.63 -19.05
N PRO A 55 -2.05 8.65 -18.31
CA PRO A 55 -1.18 9.71 -18.87
C PRO A 55 0.21 9.82 -18.23
N GLN A 56 0.55 8.99 -17.22
CA GLN A 56 1.79 9.13 -16.44
C GLN A 56 2.99 8.36 -17.06
N ILE A 57 2.74 7.19 -17.66
CA ILE A 57 3.78 6.46 -18.43
C ILE A 57 4.35 7.35 -19.56
N TYR A 58 3.51 8.19 -20.18
CA TYR A 58 3.90 9.07 -21.27
C TYR A 58 4.92 10.16 -20.89
N LYS A 59 5.17 10.40 -19.59
CA LYS A 59 6.16 11.39 -19.11
C LYS A 59 7.46 10.76 -18.59
N GLY A 60 7.62 9.45 -18.69
CA GLY A 60 8.78 8.75 -18.13
C GLY A 60 8.74 8.62 -16.60
N GLU A 61 7.57 8.82 -15.98
CA GLU A 61 7.35 8.66 -14.55
C GLU A 61 6.72 7.29 -14.25
N ILE A 62 7.16 6.65 -13.16
CA ILE A 62 6.54 5.43 -12.64
C ILE A 62 5.21 5.83 -11.98
N PRO A 63 4.04 5.32 -12.41
CA PRO A 63 2.77 5.63 -11.76
C PRO A 63 2.74 5.05 -10.35
N ILE A 64 2.33 5.86 -9.36
CA ILE A 64 2.27 5.46 -7.95
C ILE A 64 0.93 5.87 -7.33
N THR A 65 0.30 4.96 -6.59
CA THR A 65 -0.81 5.27 -5.67
C THR A 65 -0.32 5.14 -4.23
N ARG A 66 -0.77 6.05 -3.36
CA ARG A 66 -0.42 6.08 -1.93
C ARG A 66 -1.69 6.07 -1.10
N HIS A 67 -1.75 5.18 -0.12
CA HIS A 67 -2.82 5.12 0.86
C HIS A 67 -2.25 5.26 2.27
N LYS A 68 -3.04 5.89 3.14
CA LYS A 68 -2.76 5.99 4.56
C LYS A 68 -3.96 5.41 5.29
N ILE A 69 -3.77 4.29 5.98
CA ILE A 69 -4.83 3.60 6.71
C ILE A 69 -4.66 3.85 8.19
N THR A 70 -5.74 4.26 8.85
CA THR A 70 -5.76 4.43 10.30
C THR A 70 -5.58 3.07 10.96
N LEU A 71 -4.69 3.01 11.95
CA LEU A 71 -4.46 1.79 12.72
C LEU A 71 -5.22 1.85 14.04
N TYR A 72 -5.79 0.73 14.42
CA TYR A 72 -6.40 0.51 15.73
C TYR A 72 -5.69 -0.64 16.45
N LYS A 73 -5.79 -0.67 17.78
CA LYS A 73 -5.35 -1.80 18.60
C LYS A 73 -6.25 -1.90 19.81
N ASN A 74 -6.93 -3.03 19.98
CA ASN A 74 -7.95 -3.21 21.01
C ASN A 74 -9.03 -2.11 20.91
N GLY A 75 -9.49 -1.80 19.69
CA GLY A 75 -10.49 -0.76 19.42
C GLY A 75 -10.01 0.69 19.63
N LYS A 76 -8.74 0.93 19.97
CA LYS A 76 -8.20 2.29 20.18
C LYS A 76 -7.38 2.74 18.99
N LYS A 77 -7.69 3.94 18.47
CA LYS A 77 -6.91 4.59 17.41
C LYS A 77 -5.45 4.79 17.83
N GLN A 78 -4.53 4.43 16.95
CA GLN A 78 -3.10 4.59 17.14
C GLN A 78 -2.61 5.92 16.56
N ARG A 79 -1.50 6.43 17.08
CA ARG A 79 -0.86 7.66 16.56
C ARG A 79 -0.19 7.45 15.20
N LYS A 80 0.27 6.24 14.95
CA LYS A 80 0.91 5.81 13.71
C LYS A 80 -0.11 5.29 12.72
N MET A 81 0.22 5.36 11.44
CA MET A 81 -0.63 4.89 10.34
C MET A 81 0.10 3.84 9.52
N ALA A 82 -0.67 3.01 8.81
CA ALA A 82 -0.10 2.17 7.76
C ALA A 82 0.02 2.97 6.47
N HIS A 83 1.20 2.95 5.89
CA HIS A 83 1.50 3.54 4.60
C HIS A 83 1.62 2.43 3.57
N ILE A 84 0.76 2.48 2.55
CA ILE A 84 0.70 1.50 1.47
C ILE A 84 0.97 2.27 0.18
N ILE A 85 2.11 1.99 -0.45
CA ILE A 85 2.53 2.65 -1.69
C ILE A 85 2.66 1.57 -2.74
N VAL A 86 1.89 1.67 -3.81
CA VAL A 86 1.95 0.73 -4.93
C VAL A 86 2.43 1.47 -6.17
N ALA A 87 3.49 0.98 -6.79
CA ALA A 87 4.03 1.49 -8.05
C ALA A 87 3.74 0.50 -9.18
N TYR A 88 3.37 1.00 -10.37
CA TYR A 88 3.28 0.16 -11.57
C TYR A 88 4.62 0.18 -12.32
N VAL A 89 5.38 -0.91 -12.23
CA VAL A 89 6.75 -0.99 -12.77
C VAL A 89 6.83 -1.73 -14.11
N GLY A 90 5.76 -2.44 -14.51
CA GLY A 90 5.61 -2.99 -15.87
C GLY A 90 6.66 -4.04 -16.28
N TYR A 91 7.32 -4.71 -15.33
CA TYR A 91 8.31 -5.74 -15.62
C TYR A 91 7.67 -7.14 -15.64
N GLY A 92 7.22 -7.58 -16.82
CA GLY A 92 6.92 -9.00 -17.10
C GLY A 92 5.73 -9.57 -16.31
N LYS A 93 5.95 -10.60 -15.47
CA LYS A 93 4.88 -11.27 -14.70
C LYS A 93 4.46 -10.52 -13.43
N SER A 94 5.26 -9.55 -12.97
CA SER A 94 5.01 -8.83 -11.71
C SER A 94 5.00 -7.33 -11.94
N ASP A 95 3.80 -6.80 -12.17
CA ASP A 95 3.58 -5.44 -12.62
C ASP A 95 3.59 -4.41 -11.49
N TYR A 96 3.42 -4.82 -10.24
CA TYR A 96 3.24 -3.92 -9.10
C TYR A 96 4.32 -4.13 -8.05
N GLU A 97 4.96 -3.04 -7.67
CA GLU A 97 5.87 -2.98 -6.53
C GLU A 97 5.13 -2.38 -5.33
N LEU A 98 5.14 -3.10 -4.20
CA LEU A 98 4.61 -2.62 -2.93
C LEU A 98 5.76 -2.11 -2.05
N THR A 99 5.62 -0.88 -1.57
CA THR A 99 6.31 -0.39 -0.38
C THR A 99 5.29 -0.24 0.75
N PHE A 100 5.55 -0.92 1.87
CA PHE A 100 4.68 -0.91 3.05
C PHE A 100 5.47 -0.60 4.32
N TYR A 101 4.98 0.34 5.12
CA TYR A 101 5.54 0.62 6.44
C TYR A 101 4.49 1.18 7.40
N ILE A 102 4.80 1.16 8.69
CA ILE A 102 3.98 1.79 9.73
C ILE A 102 4.83 2.89 10.38
N SER A 103 4.34 4.13 10.39
CA SER A 103 5.02 5.28 11.02
C SER A 103 4.05 6.21 11.73
#